data_AF-A0A2X2M4M4-F1
#
_entry.id   AF-A0A2X2M4M4-F1
#
_cell.length_a   1.000
_cell.length_b   1.000
_cell.length_c   1.000
_cell.angle_alpha   90.00
_cell.angle_beta   90.00
_cell.angle_gamma   90.00
#
_symmetry.space_group_name_H-M   'P 1'
#
loop_
_entity.id
_entity.type
_entity.pdbx_description
1 polymer ?
#
loop_
_entity_poly.entity_id
_entity_poly.type
_entity_poly.pdbx_seq_one_letter_code
_entity_poly.pdbx_strand_id
1 'polypeptide(L)'
;MIDHIGAGSVSDKLVGDHEAVRIMTGAQIPNGADAVVMFEQTIELEDTFTIRKPFSKNENISLKGEETTTGDVVLKKGQVINPGAIAVLATYGYAEV
;
A
#
# COMPACT_ATOMS: atom_id res chain seq x y z
N MET A 1 -11.37 -11.33 -12.19
CA MET A 1 -11.28 -10.39 -11.05
C MET A 1 -12.28 -10.81 -9.99
N ILE A 2 -11.94 -10.80 -8.71
CA ILE A 2 -12.84 -11.22 -7.63
C ILE A 2 -13.32 -10.07 -6.75
N ASP A 3 -12.65 -8.91 -6.73
CA ASP A 3 -13.06 -7.74 -5.92
C ASP A 3 -12.48 -6.43 -6.47
N HIS A 4 -12.95 -5.30 -5.92
CA HIS A 4 -12.53 -3.95 -6.25
C HIS A 4 -12.45 -3.06 -5.00
N ILE A 5 -11.25 -2.61 -4.62
CA ILE A 5 -11.03 -1.80 -3.42
C ILE A 5 -10.29 -0.48 -3.70
N GLY A 6 -10.75 0.58 -3.05
CA GLY A 6 -10.13 1.91 -3.04
C GLY A 6 -9.34 2.18 -1.75
N ALA A 7 -8.61 3.29 -1.71
CA ALA A 7 -7.93 3.74 -0.50
C ALA A 7 -8.92 3.89 0.67
N GLY A 8 -8.54 3.42 1.86
CA GLY A 8 -9.39 3.39 3.04
C GLY A 8 -10.35 2.20 3.13
N SER A 9 -10.43 1.36 2.09
CA SER A 9 -11.20 0.10 2.10
C SER A 9 -10.28 -1.12 2.17
N VAL A 10 -10.81 -2.21 2.72
CA VAL A 10 -10.15 -3.52 2.80
C VAL A 10 -11.01 -4.58 2.13
N SER A 11 -10.38 -5.62 1.57
CA SER A 11 -11.09 -6.80 1.05
C SER A 11 -10.97 -7.95 2.05
N ASP A 12 -12.08 -8.61 2.36
CA ASP A 12 -12.11 -9.84 3.16
C ASP A 12 -11.84 -11.10 2.31
N LYS A 13 -11.66 -10.95 0.98
CA LYS A 13 -11.41 -12.07 0.08
C LYS A 13 -9.94 -12.51 0.14
N LEU A 14 -9.72 -13.81 0.01
CA LEU A 14 -8.41 -14.40 -0.20
C LEU A 14 -8.17 -14.52 -1.70
N VAL A 15 -7.09 -13.93 -2.20
CA VAL A 15 -6.68 -14.06 -3.61
C VAL A 15 -6.01 -15.43 -3.80
N GLY A 16 -6.62 -16.28 -4.62
CA GLY A 16 -6.06 -17.58 -5.01
C GLY A 16 -5.40 -17.59 -6.40
N ASP A 17 -5.10 -18.79 -6.87
CA ASP A 17 -4.51 -19.01 -8.19
C ASP A 17 -5.43 -18.48 -9.29
N HIS A 18 -4.85 -17.74 -10.25
CA HIS A 18 -5.57 -17.10 -11.36
C HIS A 18 -6.66 -16.09 -10.95
N GLU A 19 -6.63 -15.62 -9.70
CA GLU A 19 -7.51 -14.56 -9.22
C GLU A 19 -6.75 -13.25 -9.02
N ALA A 20 -7.50 -12.15 -9.00
CA ALA A 20 -6.95 -10.83 -8.72
C ALA A 20 -8.05 -9.91 -8.19
N VAL A 21 -7.64 -8.91 -7.41
CA VAL A 21 -8.47 -7.83 -6.90
C VAL A 21 -8.02 -6.53 -7.56
N ARG A 22 -8.95 -5.71 -8.03
CA ARG A 22 -8.63 -4.37 -8.52
C ARG A 22 -8.35 -3.51 -7.30
N ILE A 23 -7.20 -2.87 -7.29
CA ILE A 23 -6.72 -2.09 -6.14
C ILE A 23 -6.30 -0.70 -6.60
N MET A 24 -6.67 0.31 -5.82
CA MET A 24 -6.17 1.67 -6.01
C MET A 24 -4.97 1.95 -5.09
N THR A 25 -4.10 2.87 -5.48
CA THR A 25 -2.95 3.29 -4.68
C THR A 25 -3.37 3.70 -3.25
N GLY A 26 -2.63 3.21 -2.25
CA GLY A 26 -2.90 3.49 -0.84
C GLY A 26 -3.92 2.55 -0.17
N ALA A 27 -4.54 1.64 -0.92
CA ALA A 27 -5.35 0.57 -0.34
C ALA A 27 -4.46 -0.55 0.25
N GLN A 28 -4.99 -1.27 1.23
CA GLN A 28 -4.30 -2.40 1.84
C GLN A 28 -4.25 -3.59 0.87
N ILE A 29 -3.10 -4.27 0.80
CA ILE A 29 -2.93 -5.48 -0.01
C ILE A 29 -3.86 -6.59 0.53
N PRO A 30 -4.73 -7.19 -0.31
CA PRO A 30 -5.58 -8.31 0.08
C PRO A 30 -4.78 -9.54 0.50
N ASN A 31 -5.37 -10.37 1.36
CA ASN A 31 -4.75 -11.63 1.73
C ASN A 31 -4.51 -12.51 0.49
N GLY A 32 -3.38 -13.21 0.44
CA GLY A 32 -3.01 -14.09 -0.67
C GLY A 32 -2.30 -13.40 -1.83
N ALA A 33 -2.42 -12.07 -1.97
CA ALA A 33 -1.67 -11.31 -2.97
C ALA A 33 -0.26 -10.96 -2.46
N ASP A 34 0.74 -11.02 -3.34
CA ASP A 34 2.14 -10.73 -3.00
C ASP A 34 2.82 -9.76 -3.97
N ALA A 35 2.11 -9.22 -4.97
CA ALA A 35 2.57 -8.17 -5.86
C ALA A 35 1.38 -7.34 -6.36
N VAL A 36 1.64 -6.11 -6.82
CA VAL A 36 0.65 -5.28 -7.51
C VAL A 36 1.08 -5.09 -8.96
N VAL A 37 0.21 -5.49 -9.88
CA VAL A 37 0.39 -5.28 -11.32
C VAL A 37 -0.18 -3.91 -11.68
N MET A 38 0.64 -3.03 -12.24
CA MET A 38 0.17 -1.73 -12.75
C MET A 38 -0.92 -1.94 -13.82
N PHE A 39 -1.95 -1.10 -13.82
CA PHE A 39 -3.11 -1.26 -14.68
C PHE A 39 -2.73 -1.31 -16.17
N GLU A 40 -1.75 -0.51 -16.58
CA GLU A 40 -1.22 -0.43 -17.95
C GLU A 40 -0.51 -1.72 -18.40
N GLN A 41 -0.08 -2.56 -17.44
CA GLN A 41 0.52 -3.86 -17.70
C GLN A 41 -0.51 -5.00 -17.76
N THR A 42 -1.80 -4.67 -17.65
CA THR A 42 -2.90 -5.62 -17.80
C THR A 42 -3.64 -5.43 -19.12
N ILE A 43 -4.31 -6.48 -19.57
CA ILE A 43 -5.37 -6.41 -20.57
C ILE A 43 -6.59 -7.06 -19.94
N GLU A 44 -7.63 -6.26 -19.72
CA GLU A 44 -8.93 -6.71 -19.23
C GLU A 44 -9.78 -7.18 -20.42
N LEU A 45 -10.32 -8.38 -20.31
CA LEU A 45 -11.34 -8.96 -21.20
C LEU A 45 -12.64 -9.08 -20.39
N GLU A 46 -13.74 -9.48 -21.02
CA GLU A 46 -15.07 -9.49 -20.36
C GLU A 46 -15.06 -10.17 -18.98
N ASP A 47 -14.51 -11.39 -18.89
CA ASP A 47 -14.48 -12.16 -17.64
C ASP A 47 -13.06 -12.52 -17.17
N THR A 48 -12.03 -12.16 -17.95
CA THR A 48 -10.64 -12.58 -17.70
C THR A 48 -9.68 -11.40 -17.84
N PHE A 49 -8.44 -11.60 -17.41
CA PHE A 49 -7.38 -10.62 -17.59
C PHE A 49 -6.08 -11.34 -17.94
N THR A 50 -5.17 -10.60 -18.59
CA THR A 50 -3.81 -11.08 -18.84
C THR A 50 -2.80 -10.07 -18.32
N ILE A 51 -1.61 -10.56 -18.00
CA ILE A 51 -0.48 -9.74 -17.51
C ILE A 51 0.62 -9.81 -18.57
N ARG A 52 1.16 -8.65 -18.96
CA ARG A 52 2.12 -8.53 -20.07
C ARG A 52 3.52 -9.06 -19.75
N LYS A 53 3.90 -9.14 -18.48
CA LYS A 53 5.22 -9.57 -18.00
C LYS A 53 5.09 -10.25 -16.63
N PRO A 54 6.05 -11.09 -16.22
CA PRO A 54 6.11 -11.55 -14.83
C PRO A 54 6.39 -10.38 -13.87
N PHE A 55 5.92 -10.51 -12.63
CA PHE A 55 6.17 -9.58 -11.53
C PHE A 55 6.84 -10.32 -10.39
N SER A 56 7.75 -9.64 -9.70
CA SER A 56 8.43 -10.20 -8.54
C SER A 56 7.59 -10.03 -7.28
N LYS A 57 7.85 -10.88 -6.28
CA LYS A 57 7.29 -10.69 -4.94
C LYS A 57 7.61 -9.30 -4.40
N ASN A 58 6.61 -8.66 -3.79
CA ASN A 58 6.59 -7.30 -3.26
C ASN A 58 6.76 -6.19 -4.32
N GLU A 59 6.71 -6.48 -5.63
CA GLU A 59 6.76 -5.45 -6.66
C GLU A 59 5.53 -4.53 -6.54
N ASN A 60 5.77 -3.22 -6.51
CA ASN A 60 4.75 -2.17 -6.32
C ASN A 60 3.97 -2.26 -4.99
N ILE A 61 4.53 -2.89 -3.96
CA ILE A 61 3.97 -2.93 -2.61
C ILE A 61 4.85 -2.10 -1.67
N SER A 62 4.25 -1.12 -1.02
CA SER A 62 4.85 -0.46 0.15
C SER A 62 4.70 -1.35 1.39
N LEU A 63 5.81 -1.83 1.92
CA LEU A 63 5.81 -2.74 3.06
C LEU A 63 5.57 -2.00 4.37
N LYS A 64 4.88 -2.66 5.31
CA LYS A 64 4.66 -2.10 6.64
C LYS A 64 6.01 -1.81 7.30
N GLY A 65 6.23 -0.55 7.62
CA GLY A 65 7.43 -0.07 8.29
C GLY A 65 8.65 0.08 7.38
N GLU A 66 8.47 0.20 6.06
CA GLU A 66 9.59 0.40 5.12
C GLU A 66 10.34 1.72 5.34
N GLU A 67 9.66 2.78 5.80
CA GLU A 67 10.27 4.09 6.08
C GLU A 67 10.73 4.21 7.54
N THR A 68 9.94 3.67 8.48
CA THR A 68 10.26 3.70 9.91
C THR A 68 9.55 2.56 10.65
N THR A 69 10.11 2.17 11.79
CA THR A 69 9.56 1.14 12.66
C THR A 69 9.21 1.69 14.04
N THR A 70 8.36 0.96 14.76
CA THR A 70 8.01 1.32 16.15
C THR A 70 9.26 1.39 17.02
N GLY A 71 9.49 2.55 17.64
CA GLY A 71 10.65 2.81 18.50
C GLY A 71 11.70 3.72 17.86
N ASP A 72 11.62 3.97 16.55
CA ASP A 72 12.51 4.91 15.89
C ASP A 72 12.29 6.35 16.37
N VAL A 73 13.39 7.09 16.48
CA VAL A 73 13.37 8.50 16.86
C VAL A 73 13.12 9.35 15.61
N VAL A 74 11.87 9.79 15.43
CA VAL A 74 11.46 10.64 14.29
C VAL A 74 11.81 12.12 14.48
N LEU A 75 11.95 12.59 15.73
CA LEU A 75 12.40 13.93 16.10
C LEU A 75 13.29 13.87 17.34
N LYS A 76 14.35 14.68 17.38
CA LYS A 76 15.31 14.69 18.51
C LYS A 76 14.94 15.73 19.56
N LYS A 77 15.25 15.44 20.82
CA LYS A 77 15.09 16.41 21.93
C LYS A 77 15.85 17.72 21.62
N GLY A 78 15.19 18.85 21.82
CA GLY A 78 15.76 20.19 21.58
C GLY A 78 15.69 20.66 20.12
N GLN A 79 15.12 19.85 19.22
CA GLN A 79 14.88 20.26 17.84
C GLN A 79 13.82 21.36 17.78
N VAL A 80 14.08 22.39 16.97
CA VAL A 80 13.11 23.47 16.72
C VAL A 80 11.94 22.92 15.90
N ILE A 81 10.73 23.21 16.35
CA ILE A 81 9.50 22.85 15.64
C ILE A 81 9.32 23.80 14.46
N ASN A 82 9.69 23.33 13.27
CA ASN A 82 9.47 24.00 12.00
C ASN A 82 8.32 23.31 11.23
N PRO A 83 7.88 23.82 10.05
CA PRO A 83 6.79 23.20 9.30
C PRO A 83 7.00 21.71 8.97
N GLY A 84 8.24 21.28 8.74
CA GLY A 84 8.57 19.88 8.51
C GLY A 84 8.38 19.01 9.76
N ALA A 85 8.82 19.50 10.92
CA ALA A 85 8.59 18.82 12.20
C ALA A 85 7.09 18.70 12.51
N ILE A 86 6.30 19.74 12.21
CA ILE A 86 4.84 19.71 12.36
C ILE A 86 4.23 18.62 11.46
N ALA A 87 4.64 18.53 10.20
CA ALA A 87 4.15 17.51 9.28
C ALA A 87 4.47 16.08 9.76
N VAL A 88 5.69 15.85 10.27
CA VAL A 88 6.10 14.58 10.87
C VAL A 88 5.22 14.25 12.09
N LEU A 89 5.05 15.19 13.02
CA LEU A 89 4.22 15.00 14.21
C LEU A 89 2.77 14.65 13.84
N ALA A 90 2.17 15.39 12.90
CA ALA A 90 0.82 15.14 12.42
C ALA A 90 0.69 13.76 11.73
N THR A 91 1.68 13.36 10.94
CA THR A 91 1.73 12.03 10.29
C THR A 91 1.66 10.89 11.30
N TYR A 92 2.29 11.05 12.46
CA TYR A 92 2.28 10.07 13.55
C TYR A 92 1.18 10.32 14.61
N GLY A 93 0.24 11.24 14.35
CA GLY A 93 -0.94 11.45 15.20
C GLY A 93 -0.71 12.29 16.46
N TYR A 94 0.41 13.01 16.56
CA TYR A 94 0.66 13.93 17.68
C TYR A 94 -0.07 15.25 17.47
N ALA A 95 -1.14 15.47 18.26
CA ALA A 95 -1.88 16.73 18.25
C ALA A 95 -1.20 17.81 19.12
N GLU A 96 -0.44 17.42 20.14
CA GLU A 96 0.26 18.28 21.11
C GLU A 96 1.61 17.65 21.50
N VAL A 97 2.64 18.47 21.74
CA VAL A 97 4.01 18.05 22.14
C VAL A 97 4.71 19.05 23.07
#